data_AF-A0A7Y2G3I7-F1
#
_entry.id   AF-A0A7Y2G3I7-F1
#
_cell.length_a   1.000
_cell.length_b   1.000
_cell.length_c   1.000
_cell.angle_alpha   90.00
_cell.angle_beta   90.00
_cell.angle_gamma   90.00
#
_symmetry.space_group_name_H-M   'P 1'
#
loop_
_entity.id
_entity.type
_entity.pdbx_description
1 polymer ?
#
loop_
_entity_poly.entity_id
_entity_poly.type
_entity_poly.pdbx_seq_one_letter_code
_entity_poly.pdbx_strand_id
1 'polypeptide(L)'
;MAWGESGELFAINGDDLLTLSLEDQTVETRASDLKKDSPQHLPFSGANILFDIAVGPDGTAFVAYYGNRQLLAVSPAGVVSVLVQSESPWSPHGVDVWGDYVYFLESTVGGRPRWKFWGKDRIAPRVRRVSVGTSTLETIYDGL
;
A
#
# COMPACT_ATOMS: atom_id res chain seq x y z
N MET A 1 9.26 3.88 -3.80
CA MET A 1 9.34 5.10 -4.63
C MET A 1 8.68 4.77 -5.96
N ALA A 2 8.03 5.71 -6.60
CA ALA A 2 7.36 5.52 -7.88
C ALA A 2 7.43 6.80 -8.71
N TRP A 3 7.44 6.67 -10.03
CA TRP A 3 7.33 7.82 -10.93
C TRP A 3 5.88 8.25 -11.06
N GLY A 4 5.64 9.56 -11.07
CA GLY A 4 4.41 10.15 -11.59
C GLY A 4 4.48 10.32 -13.11
N GLU A 5 3.33 10.52 -13.74
CA GLU A 5 3.26 10.69 -15.20
C GLU A 5 3.89 12.01 -15.69
N SER A 6 3.94 13.05 -14.86
CA SER A 6 4.62 14.31 -15.18
C SER A 6 6.13 14.29 -14.94
N GLY A 7 6.71 13.14 -14.58
CA GLY A 7 8.16 12.97 -14.40
C GLY A 7 8.67 13.35 -13.01
N GLU A 8 7.79 13.61 -12.05
CA GLU A 8 8.11 13.74 -10.65
C GLU A 8 8.34 12.35 -10.00
N LEU A 9 9.22 12.29 -9.01
CA LEU A 9 9.44 11.08 -8.22
C LEU A 9 8.66 11.17 -6.91
N PHE A 10 7.84 10.17 -6.63
CA PHE A 10 7.19 9.97 -5.35
C PHE A 10 8.04 9.07 -4.46
N ALA A 11 8.16 9.43 -3.19
CA ALA A 11 8.91 8.65 -2.20
C ALA A 11 8.19 8.61 -0.85
N ILE A 12 8.33 7.51 -0.14
CA ILE A 12 7.92 7.43 1.26
C ILE A 12 9.13 7.77 2.13
N ASN A 13 8.97 8.74 3.01
CA ASN A 13 9.95 9.08 4.03
C ASN A 13 9.32 8.96 5.42
N GLY A 14 9.60 7.87 6.13
CA GLY A 14 9.03 7.62 7.44
C GLY A 14 7.53 7.38 7.39
N ASP A 15 6.74 8.44 7.55
CA ASP A 15 5.28 8.43 7.45
C ASP A 15 4.71 9.44 6.45
N ASP A 16 5.59 10.10 5.70
CA ASP A 16 5.22 11.11 4.74
C ASP A 16 5.32 10.56 3.32
N LEU A 17 4.42 11.01 2.45
CA LEU A 17 4.57 10.96 1.01
C LEU A 17 5.25 12.24 0.54
N LEU A 18 6.42 12.10 -0.08
CA LEU A 18 7.15 13.19 -0.70
C LEU A 18 6.94 13.18 -2.23
N THR A 19 6.91 14.36 -2.82
CA THR A 19 7.02 14.60 -4.26
C THR A 19 8.34 15.32 -4.54
N LEU A 20 9.11 14.81 -5.50
CA LEU A 20 10.39 15.37 -5.90
C LEU A 20 10.30 15.81 -7.38
N SER A 21 10.46 17.11 -7.63
CA SER A 21 10.61 17.63 -9.00
C SER A 21 12.07 17.52 -9.42
N LEU A 22 12.35 16.77 -10.48
CA LEU A 22 13.71 16.71 -11.05
C LEU A 22 14.04 17.94 -11.90
N GLU A 23 13.04 18.57 -12.49
CA GLU A 23 13.21 19.79 -13.27
C GLU A 23 13.55 20.96 -12.35
N ASP A 24 12.75 21.16 -11.30
CA ASP A 24 12.90 22.29 -10.37
C ASP A 24 13.87 22.00 -9.22
N GLN A 25 14.29 20.73 -9.07
CA GLN A 25 15.15 20.25 -7.98
C GLN A 25 14.55 20.52 -6.59
N THR A 26 13.22 20.39 -6.46
CA THR A 26 12.48 20.60 -5.22
C THR A 26 12.03 19.29 -4.60
N VAL A 27 11.83 19.31 -3.28
CA VAL A 27 11.23 18.22 -2.50
C VAL A 27 10.11 18.81 -1.66
N GLU A 28 8.91 18.27 -1.81
CA GLU A 28 7.71 18.72 -1.11
C GLU A 28 7.01 17.56 -0.42
N THR A 29 6.48 17.81 0.78
CA THR A 29 5.59 16.85 1.45
C THR A 29 4.21 16.96 0.83
N ARG A 30 3.76 15.89 0.17
CA ARG A 30 2.42 15.79 -0.43
C ARG A 30 1.37 15.42 0.62
N ALA A 31 1.72 14.49 1.51
CA ALA A 31 0.86 14.05 2.59
C ALA A 31 1.71 13.56 3.77
N SER A 32 1.15 13.68 4.97
CA SER A 32 1.74 13.20 6.23
C SER A 32 0.78 12.25 6.93
N ASP A 33 1.26 11.62 7.99
CA ASP A 33 0.46 10.77 8.89
C ASP A 33 -0.23 9.60 8.16
N LEU A 34 0.47 8.96 7.22
CA LEU A 34 -0.07 7.83 6.46
C LEU A 34 -0.31 6.59 7.34
N LYS A 35 0.47 6.40 8.40
CA LYS A 35 0.33 5.34 9.39
C LYS A 35 -0.52 5.87 10.54
N LYS A 36 -1.26 4.94 11.15
CA LYS A 36 -1.92 5.22 12.41
C LYS A 36 -0.90 5.12 13.54
N ASP A 37 -0.97 6.03 14.51
CA ASP A 37 -0.21 5.95 15.76
C ASP A 37 -0.53 4.67 16.55
N SER A 38 -1.80 4.24 16.50
CA SER A 38 -2.33 3.07 17.20
C SER A 38 -3.11 2.17 16.24
N PRO A 39 -2.42 1.44 15.35
CA PRO A 39 -3.05 0.58 14.36
C PRO A 39 -3.81 -0.58 15.02
N GLN A 40 -5.04 -0.82 14.56
CA GLN A 40 -5.96 -1.81 15.15
C GLN A 40 -5.81 -3.20 14.53
N HIS A 41 -5.18 -3.30 13.35
CA HIS A 41 -5.11 -4.54 12.58
C HIS A 41 -3.68 -5.04 12.34
N LEU A 42 -2.77 -4.76 13.28
CA LEU A 42 -1.36 -5.20 13.18
C LEU A 42 -1.25 -6.70 12.91
N PRO A 43 -0.43 -7.11 11.93
CA PRO A 43 -0.11 -8.52 11.74
C PRO A 43 0.72 -9.08 12.90
N PHE A 44 1.64 -8.30 13.44
CA PHE A 44 2.37 -8.62 14.67
C PHE A 44 2.90 -7.33 15.31
N SER A 45 3.31 -7.43 16.58
CA SER A 45 3.89 -6.29 17.29
C SER A 45 5.12 -5.73 16.57
N GLY A 46 5.15 -4.40 16.37
CA GLY A 46 6.21 -3.69 15.66
C GLY A 46 6.02 -3.61 14.14
N ALA A 47 4.95 -4.19 13.58
CA ALA A 47 4.76 -4.23 12.13
C ALA A 47 4.03 -3.01 11.53
N ASN A 48 4.24 -1.81 12.07
CA ASN A 48 3.62 -0.59 11.54
C ASN A 48 4.42 -0.02 10.35
N ILE A 49 4.26 -0.65 9.17
CA ILE A 49 5.13 -0.46 8.01
C ILE A 49 4.31 -0.07 6.77
N LEU A 50 4.83 0.85 5.95
CA LEU A 50 4.43 1.08 4.56
C LEU A 50 5.43 0.34 3.67
N PHE A 51 4.97 -0.47 2.71
CA PHE A 51 5.88 -1.27 1.89
C PHE A 51 6.14 -0.66 0.51
N ASP A 52 5.08 -0.34 -0.23
CA ASP A 52 5.19 -0.02 -1.64
C ASP A 52 4.22 1.09 -2.03
N ILE A 53 4.52 1.75 -3.16
CA ILE A 53 3.73 2.81 -3.73
C ILE A 53 3.64 2.68 -5.25
N ALA A 54 2.50 3.05 -5.82
CA ALA A 54 2.28 3.22 -7.25
C ALA A 54 1.48 4.50 -7.49
N VAL A 55 1.67 5.16 -8.63
CA VAL A 55 0.99 6.42 -8.95
C VAL A 55 0.15 6.20 -10.20
N GLY A 56 -1.13 6.56 -10.11
CA GLY A 56 -2.05 6.50 -11.25
C GLY A 56 -1.87 7.69 -12.20
N PRO A 57 -2.48 7.62 -13.39
CA PRO A 57 -2.41 8.68 -14.40
C PRO A 57 -3.04 10.01 -13.96
N ASP A 58 -3.94 9.97 -12.97
CA ASP A 58 -4.54 11.15 -12.36
C ASP A 58 -3.65 11.79 -11.26
N GLY A 59 -2.47 11.22 -11.01
CA GLY A 59 -1.56 11.64 -9.95
C GLY A 59 -1.94 11.13 -8.56
N THR A 60 -2.95 10.25 -8.45
CA THR A 60 -3.30 9.60 -7.18
C THR A 60 -2.23 8.56 -6.83
N ALA A 61 -1.63 8.67 -5.64
CA ALA A 61 -0.67 7.69 -5.14
C ALA A 61 -1.38 6.63 -4.30
N PHE A 62 -1.16 5.36 -4.62
CA PHE A 62 -1.65 4.21 -3.86
C PHE A 62 -0.52 3.64 -3.02
N VAL A 63 -0.77 3.41 -1.73
CA VAL A 63 0.25 3.00 -0.76
C VAL A 63 -0.17 1.71 -0.07
N ALA A 64 0.70 0.71 -0.09
CA ALA A 64 0.52 -0.54 0.64
C ALA A 64 0.84 -0.35 2.13
N TYR A 65 -0.19 -0.10 2.94
CA TYR A 65 -0.07 0.03 4.38
C TYR A 65 -0.26 -1.32 5.09
N TYR A 66 0.84 -2.02 5.29
CA TYR A 66 0.88 -3.34 5.92
C TYR A 66 0.38 -3.35 7.37
N GLY A 67 0.79 -2.34 8.15
CA GLY A 67 0.59 -2.30 9.59
C GLY A 67 -0.85 -2.19 10.06
N ASN A 68 -1.75 -1.72 9.20
CA ASN A 68 -3.17 -1.71 9.49
C ASN A 68 -4.00 -2.45 8.42
N ARG A 69 -3.34 -3.26 7.58
CA ARG A 69 -3.97 -4.06 6.51
C ARG A 69 -4.77 -3.20 5.53
N GLN A 70 -4.19 -2.09 5.09
CA GLN A 70 -4.87 -1.08 4.29
C GLN A 70 -4.15 -0.83 2.98
N LEU A 71 -4.92 -0.68 1.92
CA LEU A 71 -4.47 0.02 0.72
C LEU A 71 -4.95 1.46 0.85
N LEU A 72 -4.01 2.40 0.91
CA LEU A 72 -4.32 3.83 0.99
C LEU A 72 -4.35 4.43 -0.41
N ALA A 73 -5.17 5.47 -0.60
CA ALA A 73 -5.13 6.34 -1.75
C ALA A 73 -4.87 7.78 -1.28
N VAL A 74 -3.90 8.44 -1.89
CA VAL A 74 -3.51 9.82 -1.62
C VAL A 74 -3.74 10.63 -2.89
N SER A 75 -4.75 11.50 -2.86
CA SER A 75 -5.07 12.36 -4.00
C SER A 75 -3.93 13.35 -4.30
N PRO A 76 -3.88 13.97 -5.50
CA PRO A 76 -2.97 15.08 -5.79
C PRO A 76 -3.09 16.25 -4.80
N ALA A 77 -4.25 16.44 -4.16
CA ALA A 77 -4.43 17.47 -3.14
C ALA A 77 -3.86 17.07 -1.76
N GLY A 78 -3.25 15.89 -1.62
CA GLY A 78 -2.70 15.39 -0.35
C GLY A 78 -3.73 14.72 0.57
N VAL A 79 -4.99 14.60 0.14
CA VAL A 79 -6.03 13.93 0.94
C VAL A 79 -5.81 12.43 0.95
N VAL A 80 -5.68 11.85 2.16
CA VAL A 80 -5.48 10.41 2.40
C VAL A 80 -6.82 9.74 2.66
N SER A 81 -7.06 8.59 2.02
CA SER A 81 -8.24 7.76 2.22
C SER A 81 -7.88 6.28 2.21
N VAL A 82 -8.74 5.44 2.81
CA VAL A 82 -8.61 3.98 2.75
C VAL A 82 -9.39 3.47 1.55
N LEU A 83 -8.67 2.94 0.55
CA LEU A 83 -9.27 2.35 -0.63
C LEU A 83 -9.75 0.92 -0.36
N VAL A 84 -8.94 0.13 0.33
CA VAL A 84 -9.28 -1.24 0.74
C VAL A 84 -8.84 -1.48 2.18
N GLN A 85 -9.74 -2.08 2.97
CA GLN A 85 -9.41 -2.69 4.25
C GLN A 85 -9.35 -4.21 4.04
N SER A 86 -8.16 -4.78 4.15
CA SER A 86 -7.95 -6.22 4.06
C SER A 86 -8.28 -6.91 5.36
N GLU A 87 -8.81 -8.11 5.25
CA GLU A 87 -9.16 -8.99 6.35
C GLU A 87 -7.94 -9.79 6.83
N SER A 88 -7.92 -10.15 8.12
CA SER A 88 -6.96 -11.12 8.63
C SER A 88 -7.15 -12.48 7.93
N PRO A 89 -6.09 -13.18 7.50
CA PRO A 89 -4.67 -12.94 7.82
C PRO A 89 -3.90 -12.08 6.83
N TRP A 90 -4.54 -11.45 5.85
CA TRP A 90 -3.89 -10.79 4.71
C TRP A 90 -3.43 -9.37 5.01
N SER A 91 -2.25 -9.02 4.49
CA SER A 91 -1.69 -7.67 4.57
C SER A 91 -1.04 -7.27 3.24
N PRO A 92 -1.24 -6.03 2.76
CA PRO A 92 -0.67 -5.57 1.50
C PRO A 92 0.83 -5.29 1.60
N HIS A 93 1.53 -5.61 0.51
CA HIS A 93 2.97 -5.42 0.35
C HIS A 93 3.31 -4.66 -0.93
N GLY A 94 2.87 -5.17 -2.08
CA GLY A 94 3.15 -4.57 -3.38
C GLY A 94 1.89 -3.94 -3.95
N VAL A 95 2.05 -2.87 -4.73
CA VAL A 95 0.94 -2.18 -5.41
C VAL A 95 1.38 -1.77 -6.81
N ASP A 96 0.47 -1.89 -7.77
CA ASP A 96 0.68 -1.42 -9.14
C ASP A 96 -0.64 -0.94 -9.76
N VAL A 97 -0.58 -0.09 -10.78
CA VAL A 97 -1.75 0.50 -11.44
C VAL A 97 -1.74 0.15 -12.91
N TRP A 98 -2.86 -0.34 -13.43
CA TRP A 98 -3.02 -0.57 -14.85
C TRP A 98 -4.48 -0.35 -15.29
N GLY A 99 -4.67 0.62 -16.19
CA GLY A 99 -5.99 1.11 -16.56
C GLY A 99 -6.73 1.66 -15.33
N ASP A 100 -8.00 1.30 -15.18
CA ASP A 100 -8.84 1.75 -14.06
C ASP A 100 -8.71 0.88 -12.79
N TYR A 101 -7.67 0.04 -12.72
CA TYR A 101 -7.47 -0.91 -11.64
C TYR A 101 -6.19 -0.66 -10.87
N VAL A 102 -6.30 -0.78 -9.55
CA VAL A 102 -5.16 -0.90 -8.65
C VAL A 102 -5.01 -2.37 -8.28
N TYR A 103 -3.87 -2.95 -8.65
CA TYR A 103 -3.48 -4.31 -8.28
C TYR A 103 -2.65 -4.25 -7.01
N PHE A 104 -2.85 -5.20 -6.10
CA PHE A 104 -2.06 -5.27 -4.89
C PHE A 104 -1.79 -6.72 -4.48
N LEU A 105 -0.53 -6.95 -4.09
CA LEU A 105 -0.05 -8.20 -3.54
C LEU A 105 -0.23 -8.18 -2.04
N GLU A 106 -0.83 -9.23 -1.51
CA GLU A 106 -0.95 -9.45 -0.08
C GLU A 106 -0.33 -10.78 0.32
N SER A 107 0.03 -10.90 1.60
CA SER A 107 0.47 -12.17 2.16
C SER A 107 -0.11 -12.44 3.53
N THR A 108 -0.01 -13.69 3.98
CA THR A 108 -0.40 -14.12 5.32
C THR A 108 0.70 -13.94 6.38
N VAL A 109 1.78 -13.21 6.06
CA VAL A 109 2.86 -12.89 7.01
C VAL A 109 2.24 -12.24 8.24
N GLY A 110 2.54 -12.79 9.43
CA GLY A 110 1.99 -12.28 10.69
C GLY A 110 0.61 -12.82 11.07
N GLY A 111 -0.10 -13.49 10.16
CA GLY A 111 -1.39 -14.13 10.49
C GLY A 111 -1.28 -15.31 11.48
N ARG A 112 -0.06 -15.68 11.90
CA ARG A 112 0.22 -16.80 12.81
C ARG A 112 1.38 -16.48 13.76
N PRO A 113 1.49 -17.18 14.91
CA PRO A 113 2.51 -16.88 15.91
C PRO A 113 3.95 -16.95 15.40
N ARG A 114 4.83 -16.06 15.93
CA ARG A 114 6.23 -15.89 15.48
C ARG A 114 7.06 -17.19 15.43
N TRP A 115 6.82 -18.14 16.32
CA TRP A 115 7.57 -19.42 16.36
C TRP A 115 7.21 -20.39 15.22
N LYS A 116 6.16 -20.10 14.42
CA LYS A 116 5.79 -20.87 13.23
C LYS A 116 6.34 -20.31 11.93
N PHE A 117 6.97 -19.12 11.93
CA PHE A 117 7.54 -18.51 10.73
C PHE A 117 8.61 -19.37 10.04
N TRP A 118 9.33 -20.18 10.81
CA TRP A 118 10.36 -21.11 10.31
C TRP A 118 9.86 -22.56 10.19
N GLY A 119 8.56 -22.80 10.44
CA GLY A 119 7.92 -24.10 10.28
C GLY A 119 7.48 -24.36 8.83
N LYS A 120 6.93 -25.55 8.57
CA LYS A 120 6.35 -25.92 7.25
C LYS A 120 5.07 -25.13 6.88
N ASP A 121 4.64 -24.18 7.71
CA ASP A 121 3.48 -23.33 7.46
C ASP A 121 3.86 -22.30 6.38
N ARG A 122 3.36 -22.53 5.16
CA ARG A 122 3.62 -21.64 4.00
C ARG A 122 2.97 -20.27 4.23
N ILE A 123 3.76 -19.21 4.09
CA ILE A 123 3.24 -17.88 3.77
C ILE A 123 2.52 -18.01 2.43
N ALA A 124 1.22 -17.73 2.40
CA ALA A 124 0.44 -17.72 1.18
C ALA A 124 0.42 -16.28 0.63
N PRO A 125 0.73 -16.08 -0.65
CA PRO A 125 0.47 -14.83 -1.34
C PRO A 125 -0.93 -14.86 -1.96
N ARG A 126 -1.54 -13.68 -2.11
CA ARG A 126 -2.69 -13.47 -3.01
C ARG A 126 -2.53 -12.17 -3.78
N VAL A 127 -3.08 -12.10 -4.98
CA VAL A 127 -3.15 -10.87 -5.75
C VAL A 127 -4.61 -10.50 -5.92
N ARG A 128 -4.94 -9.26 -5.58
CA ARG A 128 -6.26 -8.68 -5.77
C ARG A 128 -6.16 -7.44 -6.65
N ARG A 129 -7.29 -7.04 -7.20
CA ARG A 129 -7.44 -5.74 -7.83
C ARG A 129 -8.72 -5.06 -7.40
N VAL A 130 -8.67 -3.74 -7.31
CA VAL A 130 -9.85 -2.89 -7.08
C VAL A 130 -10.00 -1.91 -8.22
N SER A 131 -11.23 -1.78 -8.73
CA SER A 131 -11.57 -0.74 -9.71
C SER A 131 -11.70 0.61 -9.00
N VAL A 132 -10.97 1.63 -9.46
CA VAL A 132 -10.99 2.98 -8.83
C VAL A 132 -12.36 3.64 -8.96
N GLY A 133 -13.10 3.40 -10.05
CA GLY A 133 -14.40 4.03 -10.30
C GLY A 133 -15.61 3.31 -9.68
N THR A 134 -15.52 2.00 -9.43
CA THR A 134 -16.64 1.20 -8.92
C THR A 134 -16.41 0.62 -7.53
N SER A 135 -15.17 0.68 -7.04
CA SER A 135 -14.70 0.01 -5.81
C SER A 135 -14.96 -1.50 -5.80
N THR A 136 -15.19 -2.10 -6.98
CA THR A 136 -15.33 -3.55 -7.13
C THR A 136 -13.98 -4.20 -6.87
N LEU A 137 -13.96 -5.15 -5.94
CA LEU A 137 -12.75 -5.80 -5.45
C LEU A 137 -12.76 -7.29 -5.80
N GLU A 138 -11.72 -7.73 -6.50
CA GLU A 138 -11.62 -9.07 -7.06
C GLU A 138 -10.32 -9.76 -6.63
N THR A 139 -10.38 -11.07 -6.35
CA THR A 139 -9.19 -11.89 -6.15
C THR A 139 -8.79 -12.53 -7.48
N ILE A 140 -7.59 -12.25 -7.93
CA ILE A 140 -7.03 -12.72 -9.21
C ILE A 140 -6.20 -13.99 -9.01
N TYR A 141 -5.55 -14.10 -7.87
CA TYR A 141 -4.79 -15.26 -7.46
C TYR A 141 -4.90 -15.44 -5.96
N ASP A 142 -5.06 -16.67 -5.50
CA ASP A 142 -5.01 -17.06 -4.09
C ASP A 142 -4.10 -18.28 -3.93
N GLY A 143 -3.14 -18.18 -3.02
CA GLY A 143 -2.15 -19.21 -2.75
C GLY A 143 -2.50 -20.12 -1.56
N LEU A 144 -3.67 -19.97 -0.95
CA LEU A 144 -4.20 -20.87 0.08
C LEU A 144 -4.76 -22.18 -0.51
#